data_AF-A0A6I3CD30-F1
#
_entry.id   AF-A0A6I3CD30-F1
#
_cell.length_a   1.000
_cell.length_b   1.000
_cell.length_c   1.000
_cell.angle_alpha   90.00
_cell.angle_beta   90.00
_cell.angle_gamma   90.00
#
_symmetry.space_group_name_H-M   'P 1'
#
loop_
_entity.id
_entity.type
_entity.pdbx_description
1 polymer ?
#
loop_
_entity_poly.entity_id
_entity_poly.type
_entity_poly.pdbx_seq_one_letter_code
_entity_poly.pdbx_strand_id
1 'polypeptide(L)'
;MSTFIELSHDVHDGMVTYPGLPAPRIGSVLSREQSRGRYAEGIEFDIGSIEMCANTGTYLDTPFHRYADGHDLAGLPLERCANLRAVVVRASLRGAVHVPQEVLANLRGAALLVHTAWDQHWGTPEYFSSDHAFLDEATVRSLIDAGVALVGIDSLNIDSTAGNDRPAHSLLLAAGVPIVEHLTNLQSLPSHGATFTATPVKVAGMGTFPVRAFATIPTRPAVCEVVFDCADVALLANFWANVLGASDRQIRSDEWATVRDSAPHGITVAFQRVPEGKVAKNRVHLDIWSTDIAGDTARLVTHGATAVGAIVSDESGSFQVLVDPEDNEFCLVSD
;
A
#
# COMPACT_ATOMS: atom_id res chain seq x y z
N MET A 1 17.63 5.86 6.30
CA MET A 1 17.10 6.63 5.16
C MET A 1 16.41 5.64 4.25
N SER A 2 15.35 6.05 3.56
CA SER A 2 14.67 5.22 2.57
C SER A 2 15.00 5.77 1.18
N THR A 3 15.12 4.89 0.19
CA THR A 3 15.26 5.29 -1.21
C THR A 3 13.87 5.38 -1.82
N PHE A 4 13.59 6.47 -2.52
CA PHE A 4 12.38 6.64 -3.31
C PHE A 4 12.64 6.12 -4.73
N ILE A 5 11.71 5.31 -5.24
CA ILE A 5 11.71 4.79 -6.60
C ILE A 5 10.52 5.40 -7.33
N GLU A 6 10.79 6.18 -8.37
CA GLU A 6 9.76 6.70 -9.27
C GLU A 6 9.18 5.56 -10.09
N LEU A 7 7.84 5.48 -10.12
CA LEU A 7 7.07 4.43 -10.81
C LEU A 7 6.07 5.03 -11.82
N SER A 8 6.18 6.32 -12.10
CA SER A 8 5.34 7.03 -13.07
C SER A 8 6.09 7.32 -14.36
N HIS A 9 5.40 7.27 -15.49
CA HIS A 9 5.88 7.86 -16.73
C HIS A 9 5.77 9.39 -16.70
N ASP A 10 6.69 10.07 -17.39
CA ASP A 10 6.63 11.53 -17.55
C ASP A 10 5.37 11.96 -18.30
N VAL A 11 4.73 13.03 -17.81
CA VAL A 11 3.64 13.71 -18.52
C VAL A 11 4.20 14.91 -19.28
N HIS A 12 4.09 14.88 -20.60
CA HIS A 12 4.59 15.95 -21.47
C HIS A 12 3.59 16.33 -22.57
N ASP A 13 3.74 17.53 -23.13
CA ASP A 13 2.91 18.03 -24.21
C ASP A 13 2.92 17.05 -25.40
N GLY A 14 1.74 16.78 -25.96
CA GLY A 14 1.58 15.92 -27.13
C GLY A 14 1.82 14.42 -26.91
N MET A 15 2.06 13.95 -25.66
CA MET A 15 2.20 12.52 -25.39
C MET A 15 0.93 11.74 -25.74
N VAL A 16 1.08 10.45 -26.05
CA VAL A 16 -0.05 9.54 -26.32
C VAL A 16 -0.12 8.49 -25.23
N THR A 17 -1.20 8.48 -24.45
CA THR A 17 -1.51 7.42 -23.47
C THR A 17 -2.47 6.39 -24.04
N TYR A 18 -3.47 6.83 -24.81
CA TYR A 18 -4.34 5.94 -25.58
C TYR A 18 -4.55 6.49 -27.00
N PRO A 19 -4.34 5.69 -28.05
CA PRO A 19 -4.63 6.10 -29.41
C PRO A 19 -6.10 6.51 -29.57
N GLY A 20 -6.33 7.71 -30.11
CA GLY A 20 -7.67 8.26 -30.33
C GLY A 20 -8.20 9.15 -29.21
N LEU A 21 -7.58 9.18 -28.03
CA LEU A 21 -7.87 10.18 -27.01
C LEU A 21 -7.05 11.46 -27.22
N PRO A 22 -7.57 12.64 -26.84
CA PRO A 22 -6.81 13.89 -26.86
C PRO A 22 -5.50 13.79 -26.08
N ALA A 23 -4.39 14.18 -26.74
CA ALA A 23 -3.11 14.35 -26.08
C ALA A 23 -3.14 15.54 -25.11
N PRO A 24 -2.34 15.51 -24.02
CA PRO A 24 -2.16 16.67 -23.14
C PRO A 24 -1.69 17.90 -23.91
N ARG A 25 -2.28 19.04 -23.61
CA ARG A 25 -1.80 20.37 -24.01
C ARG A 25 -1.21 21.05 -22.77
N ILE A 26 0.11 21.23 -22.76
CA ILE A 26 0.83 21.84 -21.65
C ILE A 26 1.42 23.17 -22.12
N GLY A 27 1.15 24.23 -21.36
CA GLY A 27 1.61 25.58 -21.69
C GLY A 27 1.68 26.49 -20.47
N SER A 28 1.74 27.79 -20.70
CA SER A 28 1.72 28.80 -19.63
C SER A 28 0.51 29.72 -19.78
N VAL A 29 -0.20 29.95 -18.66
CA VAL A 29 -1.14 31.07 -18.48
C VAL A 29 -0.38 32.39 -18.39
N LEU A 30 0.78 32.37 -17.72
CA LEU A 30 1.69 33.50 -17.59
C LEU A 30 3.11 32.98 -17.75
N SER A 31 3.80 33.38 -18.83
CA SER A 31 5.21 33.05 -18.98
C SER A 31 6.10 33.98 -18.13
N ARG A 32 7.32 33.53 -17.82
CA ARG A 32 8.34 34.36 -17.12
C ARG A 32 8.53 35.71 -17.80
N GLU A 33 8.62 35.72 -19.13
CA GLU A 33 8.74 36.94 -19.92
C GLU A 33 7.54 37.88 -19.74
N GLN A 34 6.31 37.34 -19.80
CA GLN A 34 5.08 38.12 -19.60
C GLN A 34 4.89 38.60 -18.15
N SER A 35 5.54 37.94 -17.19
CA SER A 35 5.52 38.34 -15.78
C SER A 35 6.43 39.54 -15.51
N ARG A 36 7.45 39.78 -16.35
CA ARG A 36 8.33 40.95 -16.24
C ARG A 36 7.51 42.23 -16.35
N GLY A 37 7.81 43.20 -15.49
CA GLY A 37 7.08 44.46 -15.43
C GLY A 37 5.72 44.39 -14.70
N ARG A 38 5.24 43.19 -14.31
CA ARG A 38 4.14 43.05 -13.33
C ARG A 38 4.64 43.01 -11.89
N TYR A 39 5.91 42.66 -11.70
CA TYR A 39 6.57 42.54 -10.42
C TYR A 39 7.85 43.39 -10.38
N ALA A 40 8.43 43.53 -9.18
CA ALA A 40 9.69 44.25 -8.99
C ALA A 40 10.84 43.62 -9.79
N GLU A 41 11.89 44.39 -10.03
CA GLU A 41 13.08 43.94 -10.76
C GLU A 41 13.67 42.67 -10.14
N GLY A 42 13.97 41.68 -11.00
CA GLY A 42 14.49 40.38 -10.58
C GLY A 42 13.43 39.37 -10.12
N ILE A 43 12.14 39.75 -10.07
CA ILE A 43 11.03 38.84 -9.71
C ILE A 43 10.26 38.45 -10.96
N GLU A 44 10.32 37.17 -11.32
CA GLU A 44 9.63 36.58 -12.46
C GLU A 44 8.90 35.30 -12.04
N PHE A 45 7.72 35.05 -12.61
CA PHE A 45 6.90 33.88 -12.33
C PHE A 45 6.51 33.17 -13.63
N ASP A 46 6.36 31.86 -13.55
CA ASP A 46 5.72 31.03 -14.57
C ASP A 46 4.49 30.39 -13.95
N ILE A 47 3.34 30.55 -14.60
CA ILE A 47 2.09 29.91 -14.21
C ILE A 47 1.69 29.00 -15.35
N GLY A 48 1.86 27.70 -15.17
CA GLY A 48 1.50 26.68 -16.14
C GLY A 48 -0.01 26.51 -16.30
N SER A 49 -0.42 26.02 -17.47
CA SER A 49 -1.75 25.46 -17.75
C SER A 49 -1.61 24.06 -18.30
N ILE A 50 -2.52 23.17 -17.93
CA ILE A 50 -2.61 21.83 -18.51
C ILE A 50 -4.06 21.50 -18.81
N GLU A 51 -4.32 21.07 -20.05
CA GLU A 51 -5.56 20.45 -20.48
C GLU A 51 -5.22 19.02 -20.90
N MET A 52 -5.81 18.02 -20.26
CA MET A 52 -5.49 16.62 -20.55
C MET A 52 -6.67 15.69 -20.25
N CYS A 53 -6.71 14.55 -20.94
CA CYS A 53 -7.53 13.44 -20.52
C CYS A 53 -7.05 12.93 -19.16
N ALA A 54 -7.99 12.49 -18.33
CA ALA A 54 -7.66 12.07 -16.97
C ALA A 54 -6.93 10.71 -16.92
N ASN A 55 -7.13 9.87 -17.94
CA ASN A 55 -6.34 8.68 -18.22
C ASN A 55 -5.05 9.03 -19.00
N THR A 56 -4.22 9.92 -18.45
CA THR A 56 -2.93 10.33 -19.04
C THR A 56 -1.78 9.78 -18.20
N GLY A 57 -0.76 9.21 -18.85
CA GLY A 57 0.42 8.66 -18.20
C GLY A 57 0.06 7.54 -17.22
N THR A 58 0.72 7.53 -16.06
CA THR A 58 0.38 6.66 -14.93
C THR A 58 -0.75 7.30 -14.13
N TYR A 59 -1.88 6.60 -13.98
CA TYR A 59 -3.07 7.13 -13.33
C TYR A 59 -3.72 6.11 -12.40
N LEU A 60 -4.62 6.59 -11.55
CA LEU A 60 -5.42 5.77 -10.64
C LEU A 60 -6.90 5.87 -10.98
N ASP A 61 -7.58 4.73 -11.04
CA ASP A 61 -9.03 4.62 -11.15
C ASP A 61 -9.69 4.33 -9.80
N THR A 62 -10.78 5.04 -9.55
CA THR A 62 -11.70 4.86 -8.41
C THR A 62 -13.01 4.22 -8.89
N PRO A 63 -13.89 3.75 -7.98
CA PRO A 63 -15.16 3.15 -8.36
C PRO A 63 -16.01 3.98 -9.32
N PHE A 64 -15.99 5.31 -9.21
CA PHE A 64 -16.70 6.21 -10.11
C PHE A 64 -16.28 6.08 -11.59
N HIS A 65 -15.06 5.61 -11.88
CA HIS A 65 -14.63 5.34 -13.26
C HIS A 65 -15.55 4.34 -13.97
N ARG A 66 -16.10 3.37 -13.23
CA ARG A 66 -16.96 2.30 -13.77
C ARG A 66 -18.43 2.41 -13.36
N TYR A 67 -18.70 2.90 -12.16
CA TYR A 67 -20.02 2.89 -11.51
C TYR A 67 -20.42 4.31 -11.13
N ALA A 68 -21.53 4.82 -11.68
CA ALA A 68 -21.95 6.21 -11.50
C ALA A 68 -22.27 6.58 -10.03
N ASP A 69 -22.56 5.58 -9.19
CA ASP A 69 -22.80 5.68 -7.75
C ASP A 69 -21.55 5.38 -6.90
N GLY A 70 -20.45 4.98 -7.52
CA GLY A 70 -19.15 4.80 -6.87
C GLY A 70 -18.56 6.13 -6.39
N HIS A 71 -17.69 6.07 -5.38
CA HIS A 71 -16.98 7.27 -4.94
C HIS A 71 -15.97 7.72 -6.00
N ASP A 72 -15.81 9.03 -6.13
CA ASP A 72 -14.83 9.68 -7.02
C ASP A 72 -13.47 9.84 -6.31
N LEU A 73 -12.55 10.58 -6.93
CA LEU A 73 -11.23 10.89 -6.35
C LEU A 73 -11.33 11.75 -5.08
N ALA A 74 -12.37 12.57 -4.93
CA ALA A 74 -12.57 13.34 -3.71
C ALA A 74 -13.03 12.48 -2.52
N GLY A 75 -13.71 11.37 -2.81
CA GLY A 75 -14.10 10.34 -1.85
C GLY A 75 -13.07 9.22 -1.64
N LEU A 76 -11.95 9.19 -2.36
CA LEU A 76 -10.92 8.15 -2.22
C LEU A 76 -10.24 8.22 -0.84
N PRO A 77 -10.33 7.17 0.01
CA PRO A 77 -9.62 7.12 1.28
C PRO A 77 -8.10 7.03 1.07
N LEU A 78 -7.31 7.78 1.84
CA LEU A 78 -5.84 7.77 1.70
C LEU A 78 -5.24 6.43 2.07
N GLU A 79 -5.88 5.69 2.97
CA GLU A 79 -5.50 4.33 3.39
C GLU A 79 -5.60 3.32 2.24
N ARG A 80 -6.18 3.71 1.09
CA ARG A 80 -6.26 2.90 -0.14
C ARG A 80 -5.23 3.27 -1.19
N CYS A 81 -4.42 4.32 -0.99
CA CYS A 81 -3.49 4.79 -2.03
C CYS A 81 -2.19 5.42 -1.50
N ALA A 82 -2.02 5.57 -0.19
CA ALA A 82 -0.83 6.14 0.43
C ALA A 82 -0.16 5.16 1.39
N ASN A 83 1.17 5.05 1.28
CA ASN A 83 2.03 4.26 2.17
C ASN A 83 1.58 2.80 2.31
N LEU A 84 1.00 2.22 1.26
CA LEU A 84 0.58 0.82 1.28
C LEU A 84 1.81 -0.08 1.30
N ARG A 85 1.76 -1.17 2.05
CA ARG A 85 2.75 -2.24 1.89
C ARG A 85 2.69 -2.73 0.43
N ALA A 86 3.82 -2.77 -0.25
CA ALA A 86 3.90 -3.25 -1.62
C ALA A 86 4.27 -4.74 -1.64
N VAL A 87 3.52 -5.51 -2.43
CA VAL A 87 3.84 -6.89 -2.80
C VAL A 87 3.97 -6.92 -4.30
N VAL A 88 5.16 -7.28 -4.80
CA VAL A 88 5.44 -7.30 -6.23
C VAL A 88 5.42 -8.72 -6.74
N VAL A 89 4.52 -9.01 -7.68
CA VAL A 89 4.48 -10.29 -8.40
C VAL A 89 5.17 -10.15 -9.75
N ARG A 90 6.03 -11.11 -10.08
CA ARG A 90 6.73 -11.16 -11.36
C ARG A 90 5.93 -12.04 -12.31
N ALA A 91 5.47 -11.45 -13.40
CA ALA A 91 4.61 -12.10 -14.37
C ALA A 91 5.29 -12.17 -15.76
N SER A 92 4.73 -12.99 -16.63
CA SER A 92 5.12 -12.99 -18.05
C SER A 92 4.69 -11.69 -18.74
N LEU A 93 5.40 -11.32 -19.80
CA LEU A 93 5.15 -10.10 -20.58
C LEU A 93 3.75 -10.10 -21.23
N ARG A 94 3.19 -11.27 -21.53
CA ARG A 94 1.97 -11.45 -22.33
C ARG A 94 1.01 -12.43 -21.66
N GLY A 95 -0.28 -12.24 -21.90
CA GLY A 95 -1.35 -13.15 -21.47
C GLY A 95 -1.82 -12.96 -20.03
N ALA A 96 -2.68 -13.87 -19.57
CA ALA A 96 -3.25 -13.81 -18.23
C ALA A 96 -2.19 -14.05 -17.15
N VAL A 97 -2.17 -13.16 -16.14
CA VAL A 97 -1.28 -13.25 -14.99
C VAL A 97 -1.94 -14.05 -13.88
N HIS A 98 -1.24 -15.07 -13.39
CA HIS A 98 -1.64 -15.85 -12.22
C HIS A 98 -0.86 -15.40 -10.98
N VAL A 99 -1.57 -15.19 -9.86
CA VAL A 99 -0.97 -14.80 -8.58
C VAL A 99 -0.88 -16.02 -7.65
N PRO A 100 0.33 -16.44 -7.24
CA PRO A 100 0.51 -17.61 -6.37
C PRO A 100 -0.15 -17.47 -5.00
N GLN A 101 -0.55 -18.60 -4.39
CA GLN A 101 -1.24 -18.62 -3.09
C GLN A 101 -0.43 -18.00 -1.96
N GLU A 102 0.89 -18.18 -1.99
CA GLU A 102 1.83 -17.57 -1.04
C GLU A 102 1.85 -16.04 -1.14
N VAL A 103 1.60 -15.49 -2.33
CA VAL A 103 1.45 -14.04 -2.53
C VAL A 103 0.11 -13.59 -1.96
N LEU A 104 -0.99 -14.29 -2.31
CA LEU A 104 -2.34 -14.00 -1.82
C LEU A 104 -2.42 -13.96 -0.29
N ALA A 105 -1.75 -14.89 0.39
CA ALA A 105 -1.68 -14.93 1.86
C ALA A 105 -1.12 -13.64 2.48
N ASN A 106 -0.36 -12.86 1.72
CA ASN A 106 0.26 -11.62 2.18
C ASN A 106 -0.40 -10.36 1.58
N LEU A 107 -1.61 -10.41 1.01
CA LEU A 107 -2.21 -9.24 0.34
C LEU A 107 -3.16 -8.40 1.19
N ARG A 108 -3.58 -8.87 2.36
CA ARG A 108 -4.52 -8.12 3.20
C ARG A 108 -4.00 -6.72 3.49
N GLY A 109 -4.74 -5.70 3.06
CA GLY A 109 -4.39 -4.29 3.24
C GLY A 109 -3.19 -3.80 2.41
N ALA A 110 -2.64 -4.62 1.51
CA ALA A 110 -1.47 -4.29 0.71
C ALA A 110 -1.81 -3.84 -0.71
N ALA A 111 -0.87 -3.15 -1.35
CA ALA A 111 -0.86 -2.97 -2.79
C ALA A 111 -0.22 -4.19 -3.46
N LEU A 112 -0.93 -4.84 -4.39
CA LEU A 112 -0.31 -5.77 -5.33
C LEU A 112 0.21 -4.98 -6.53
N LEU A 113 1.49 -5.11 -6.86
CA LEU A 113 2.10 -4.54 -8.06
C LEU A 113 2.49 -5.68 -9.00
N VAL A 114 1.87 -5.71 -10.17
CA VAL A 114 2.11 -6.72 -11.21
C VAL A 114 3.18 -6.19 -12.15
N HIS A 115 4.36 -6.80 -12.10
CA HIS A 115 5.48 -6.48 -12.99
C HIS A 115 5.55 -7.49 -14.14
N THR A 116 5.22 -7.02 -15.33
CA THR A 116 5.24 -7.77 -16.59
C THR A 116 6.39 -7.32 -17.49
N ALA A 117 7.07 -6.21 -17.16
CA ALA A 117 8.06 -5.53 -17.99
C ALA A 117 7.48 -4.99 -19.30
N TRP A 118 6.16 -4.70 -19.35
CA TRP A 118 5.52 -4.15 -20.55
C TRP A 118 5.82 -2.65 -20.74
N ASP A 119 6.19 -1.97 -19.66
CA ASP A 119 6.64 -0.58 -19.65
C ASP A 119 7.84 -0.32 -20.57
N GLN A 120 8.65 -1.34 -20.88
CA GLN A 120 9.72 -1.25 -21.89
C GLN A 120 9.23 -0.84 -23.28
N HIS A 121 7.95 -1.04 -23.59
CA HIS A 121 7.33 -0.67 -24.86
C HIS A 121 6.74 0.76 -24.84
N TRP A 122 6.73 1.45 -23.69
CA TRP A 122 6.10 2.77 -23.54
C TRP A 122 6.51 3.75 -24.64
N GLY A 123 5.52 4.49 -25.17
CA GLY A 123 5.72 5.44 -26.26
C GLY A 123 5.91 4.83 -27.65
N THR A 124 5.84 3.51 -27.79
CA THR A 124 5.91 2.82 -29.09
C THR A 124 4.54 2.25 -29.50
N PRO A 125 4.30 1.98 -30.80
CA PRO A 125 3.08 1.31 -31.24
C PRO A 125 2.83 -0.06 -30.57
N GLU A 126 3.89 -0.78 -30.21
CA GLU A 126 3.78 -2.09 -29.53
C GLU A 126 3.10 -1.98 -28.16
N TYR A 127 3.26 -0.85 -27.46
CA TYR A 127 2.63 -0.65 -26.15
C TYR A 127 1.11 -0.81 -26.20
N PHE A 128 0.51 -0.41 -27.33
CA PHE A 128 -0.93 -0.45 -27.58
C PHE A 128 -1.41 -1.77 -28.17
N SER A 129 -0.54 -2.77 -28.29
CA SER A 129 -0.91 -4.12 -28.73
C SER A 129 -1.81 -4.79 -27.70
N SER A 130 -2.79 -5.57 -28.17
CA SER A 130 -3.69 -6.37 -27.32
C SER A 130 -3.01 -7.56 -26.63
N ASP A 131 -1.74 -7.80 -26.93
CA ASP A 131 -0.96 -8.92 -26.41
C ASP A 131 -0.38 -8.68 -25.01
N HIS A 132 -0.55 -7.47 -24.47
CA HIS A 132 -0.07 -7.12 -23.13
C HIS A 132 -0.61 -8.07 -22.06
N ALA A 133 0.14 -8.24 -20.97
CA ALA A 133 -0.33 -9.00 -19.82
C ALA A 133 -1.47 -8.29 -19.08
N PHE A 134 -2.38 -9.08 -18.51
CA PHE A 134 -3.61 -8.64 -17.84
C PHE A 134 -4.02 -9.62 -16.72
N LEU A 135 -4.98 -9.24 -15.87
CA LEU A 135 -5.57 -10.11 -14.86
C LEU A 135 -6.89 -10.71 -15.36
N ASP A 136 -7.02 -12.04 -15.25
CA ASP A 136 -8.28 -12.71 -15.54
C ASP A 136 -9.25 -12.65 -14.36
N GLU A 137 -10.52 -13.00 -14.62
CA GLU A 137 -11.58 -12.93 -13.61
C GLU A 137 -11.28 -13.77 -12.36
N ALA A 138 -10.75 -14.99 -12.55
CA ALA A 138 -10.45 -15.91 -11.46
C ALA A 138 -9.36 -15.34 -10.53
N THR A 139 -8.32 -14.74 -11.11
CA THR A 139 -7.26 -14.08 -10.36
C THR A 139 -7.83 -12.89 -9.61
N VAL A 140 -8.62 -12.03 -10.25
CA VAL A 140 -9.22 -10.85 -9.61
C VAL A 140 -10.09 -11.22 -8.41
N ARG A 141 -10.91 -12.27 -8.52
CA ARG A 141 -11.71 -12.76 -7.38
C ARG A 141 -10.83 -13.18 -6.21
N SER A 142 -9.74 -13.90 -6.49
CA SER A 142 -8.77 -14.31 -5.47
C SER A 142 -8.10 -13.12 -4.78
N LEU A 143 -7.82 -12.04 -5.51
CA LEU A 143 -7.26 -10.80 -4.95
C LEU A 143 -8.23 -10.11 -4.00
N ILE A 144 -9.51 -10.03 -4.38
CA ILE A 144 -10.56 -9.44 -3.55
C ILE A 144 -10.75 -10.27 -2.27
N ASP A 145 -10.83 -11.59 -2.39
CA ASP A 145 -10.96 -12.50 -1.24
C ASP A 145 -9.75 -12.41 -0.30
N ALA A 146 -8.55 -12.20 -0.85
CA ALA A 146 -7.34 -11.94 -0.08
C ALA A 146 -7.31 -10.56 0.63
N GLY A 147 -8.24 -9.66 0.30
CA GLY A 147 -8.38 -8.35 0.94
C GLY A 147 -7.35 -7.33 0.47
N VAL A 148 -6.96 -7.37 -0.81
CA VAL A 148 -6.04 -6.40 -1.41
C VAL A 148 -6.57 -4.97 -1.24
N ALA A 149 -5.67 -4.01 -0.97
CA ALA A 149 -6.03 -2.61 -0.81
C ALA A 149 -6.09 -1.86 -2.14
N LEU A 150 -5.15 -2.17 -3.05
CA LEU A 150 -4.95 -1.54 -4.36
C LEU A 150 -4.27 -2.54 -5.31
N VAL A 151 -4.57 -2.48 -6.61
CA VAL A 151 -3.87 -3.28 -7.63
C VAL A 151 -3.24 -2.36 -8.67
N GLY A 152 -1.93 -2.51 -8.87
CA GLY A 152 -1.16 -1.78 -9.87
C GLY A 152 -0.56 -2.71 -10.92
N ILE A 153 -0.45 -2.27 -12.17
CA ILE A 153 0.18 -3.02 -13.27
C ILE A 153 1.02 -2.10 -14.17
N ASP A 154 2.13 -2.61 -14.70
CA ASP A 154 3.03 -1.91 -15.63
C ASP A 154 2.68 -2.11 -17.13
N SER A 155 1.46 -2.57 -17.41
CA SER A 155 0.97 -2.83 -18.76
C SER A 155 -0.07 -1.80 -19.23
N LEU A 156 -0.51 -1.93 -20.49
CA LEU A 156 -1.47 -1.04 -21.15
C LEU A 156 -2.80 -0.93 -20.40
N ASN A 157 -3.24 -2.03 -19.80
CA ASN A 157 -4.51 -2.12 -19.10
C ASN A 157 -4.49 -3.35 -18.18
N ILE A 158 -5.19 -3.27 -17.05
CA ILE A 158 -5.34 -4.39 -16.11
C ILE A 158 -6.23 -5.50 -16.68
N ASP A 159 -7.10 -5.19 -17.65
CA ASP A 159 -7.92 -6.14 -18.40
C ASP A 159 -7.35 -6.44 -19.78
N SER A 160 -7.71 -7.59 -20.35
CA SER A 160 -7.45 -7.84 -21.77
C SER A 160 -8.15 -6.81 -22.65
N THR A 161 -7.41 -6.22 -23.60
CA THR A 161 -7.94 -5.30 -24.61
C THR A 161 -8.33 -5.99 -25.92
N ALA A 162 -8.17 -7.32 -26.02
CA ALA A 162 -8.61 -8.10 -27.19
C ALA A 162 -10.14 -8.23 -27.29
N GLY A 163 -10.84 -8.17 -26.15
CA GLY A 163 -12.30 -8.19 -26.03
C GLY A 163 -12.87 -6.93 -25.38
N ASN A 164 -14.11 -7.00 -24.88
CA ASN A 164 -14.81 -5.86 -24.25
C ASN A 164 -15.29 -6.12 -22.80
N ASP A 165 -14.99 -7.28 -22.21
CA ASP A 165 -15.67 -7.73 -20.99
C ASP A 165 -15.17 -7.07 -19.69
N ARG A 166 -13.95 -6.50 -19.70
CA ARG A 166 -13.32 -5.75 -18.59
C ARG A 166 -13.63 -6.27 -17.16
N PRO A 167 -13.41 -7.58 -16.86
CA PRO A 167 -13.72 -8.16 -15.56
C PRO A 167 -12.90 -7.58 -14.39
N ALA A 168 -11.62 -7.25 -14.59
CA ALA A 168 -10.76 -6.70 -13.56
C ALA A 168 -11.23 -5.32 -13.10
N HIS A 169 -11.48 -4.40 -14.03
CA HIS A 169 -12.09 -3.10 -13.72
C HIS A 169 -13.42 -3.31 -12.99
N SER A 170 -14.30 -4.15 -13.52
CA SER A 170 -15.65 -4.32 -12.98
C SER A 170 -15.61 -4.87 -11.55
N LEU A 171 -14.84 -5.92 -11.28
CA LEU A 171 -14.83 -6.57 -9.97
C LEU A 171 -14.02 -5.78 -8.92
N LEU A 172 -12.84 -5.28 -9.25
CA LEU A 172 -12.01 -4.52 -8.30
C LEU A 172 -12.71 -3.23 -7.86
N LEU A 173 -13.24 -2.47 -8.82
CA LEU A 173 -13.92 -1.21 -8.53
C LEU A 173 -15.25 -1.42 -7.80
N ALA A 174 -15.97 -2.52 -8.06
CA ALA A 174 -17.17 -2.87 -7.29
C ALA A 174 -16.83 -3.22 -5.83
N ALA A 175 -15.65 -3.80 -5.58
CA ALA A 175 -15.12 -4.08 -4.26
C ALA A 175 -14.48 -2.85 -3.59
N GLY A 176 -14.46 -1.68 -4.24
CA GLY A 176 -13.82 -0.46 -3.73
C GLY A 176 -12.29 -0.54 -3.74
N VAL A 177 -11.69 -1.40 -4.56
CA VAL A 177 -10.24 -1.54 -4.73
C VAL A 177 -9.78 -0.65 -5.90
N PRO A 178 -8.99 0.40 -5.65
CA PRO A 178 -8.46 1.24 -6.73
C PRO A 178 -7.48 0.50 -7.62
N ILE A 179 -7.39 0.95 -8.86
CA ILE A 179 -6.52 0.38 -9.90
C ILE A 179 -5.48 1.43 -10.29
N VAL A 180 -4.22 1.04 -10.48
CA VAL A 180 -3.17 1.90 -11.03
C VAL A 180 -2.60 1.27 -12.30
N GLU A 181 -2.72 1.96 -13.42
CA GLU A 181 -2.27 1.46 -14.73
C GLU A 181 -1.04 2.24 -15.21
N HIS A 182 -0.34 1.66 -16.19
CA HIS A 182 0.88 2.25 -16.76
C HIS A 182 1.96 2.57 -15.73
N LEU A 183 2.14 1.70 -14.73
CA LEU A 183 3.32 1.80 -13.87
C LEU A 183 4.59 1.56 -14.70
N THR A 184 5.72 2.09 -14.22
CA THR A 184 7.04 1.78 -14.79
C THR A 184 8.01 1.39 -13.69
N ASN A 185 9.17 0.85 -14.07
CA ASN A 185 10.31 0.65 -13.18
C ASN A 185 10.05 -0.34 -12.03
N LEU A 186 9.03 -1.19 -12.13
CA LEU A 186 8.73 -2.18 -11.10
C LEU A 186 9.85 -3.23 -10.93
N GLN A 187 10.73 -3.41 -11.93
CA GLN A 187 11.96 -4.22 -11.84
C GLN A 187 12.90 -3.78 -10.71
N SER A 188 12.85 -2.51 -10.33
CA SER A 188 13.73 -1.94 -9.29
C SER A 188 13.24 -2.20 -7.86
N LEU A 189 12.03 -2.75 -7.71
CA LEU A 189 11.46 -3.06 -6.40
C LEU A 189 11.83 -4.49 -5.94
N PRO A 190 12.01 -4.76 -4.65
CA PRO A 190 11.99 -6.13 -4.14
C PRO A 190 10.57 -6.71 -4.18
N SER A 191 10.43 -8.04 -4.11
CA SER A 191 9.09 -8.68 -4.04
C SER A 191 8.30 -8.28 -2.80
N HIS A 192 9.00 -7.96 -1.70
CA HIS A 192 8.43 -7.51 -0.43
C HIS A 192 9.34 -6.48 0.24
N GLY A 193 8.79 -5.71 1.19
CA GLY A 193 9.56 -4.77 2.02
C GLY A 193 9.62 -3.35 1.49
N ALA A 194 8.97 -3.07 0.35
CA ALA A 194 8.71 -1.71 -0.10
C ALA A 194 7.35 -1.22 0.39
N THR A 195 7.17 0.09 0.47
CA THR A 195 5.83 0.71 0.48
C THR A 195 5.54 1.40 -0.84
N PHE A 196 4.27 1.59 -1.17
CA PHE A 196 3.76 2.14 -2.42
C PHE A 196 2.75 3.24 -2.14
N THR A 197 2.88 4.34 -2.89
CA THR A 197 1.97 5.48 -2.85
C THR A 197 1.61 5.87 -4.28
N ALA A 198 0.33 6.07 -4.54
CA ALA A 198 -0.25 6.53 -5.80
C ALA A 198 -1.45 7.44 -5.53
N THR A 199 -1.21 8.55 -4.83
CA THR A 199 -2.27 9.51 -4.49
C THR A 199 -2.56 10.44 -5.68
N PRO A 200 -3.81 10.49 -6.19
CA PRO A 200 -4.20 11.45 -7.22
C PRO A 200 -4.51 12.82 -6.62
N VAL A 201 -4.65 13.83 -7.48
CA VAL A 201 -5.26 15.10 -7.08
C VAL A 201 -6.70 14.85 -6.64
N LYS A 202 -7.12 15.50 -5.56
CA LYS A 202 -8.47 15.38 -4.98
C LYS A 202 -9.52 16.15 -5.81
N VAL A 203 -9.80 15.67 -7.03
CA VAL A 203 -10.74 16.31 -7.96
C VAL A 203 -12.15 15.75 -7.80
N ALA A 204 -13.11 16.62 -7.48
CA ALA A 204 -14.51 16.23 -7.36
C ALA A 204 -15.15 15.96 -8.75
N GLY A 205 -15.98 14.93 -8.83
CA GLY A 205 -16.70 14.52 -10.04
C GLY A 205 -15.86 13.75 -11.06
N MET A 206 -14.63 13.35 -10.72
CA MET A 206 -13.74 12.60 -11.61
C MET A 206 -13.38 11.25 -11.00
N GLY A 207 -13.50 10.18 -11.80
CA GLY A 207 -13.23 8.81 -11.35
C GLY A 207 -11.78 8.37 -11.55
N THR A 208 -11.01 9.12 -12.30
CA THR A 208 -9.63 8.80 -12.67
C THR A 208 -8.83 10.08 -12.81
N PHE A 209 -7.54 10.05 -12.49
CA PHE A 209 -6.61 11.15 -12.73
C PHE A 209 -5.15 10.66 -12.63
N PRO A 210 -4.19 11.34 -13.29
CA PRO A 210 -2.79 10.98 -13.17
C PRO A 210 -2.29 11.03 -11.72
N VAL A 211 -1.37 10.13 -11.40
CA VAL A 211 -0.70 10.03 -10.10
C VAL A 211 0.79 10.19 -10.29
N ARG A 212 1.47 10.65 -9.23
CA ARG A 212 2.89 10.40 -9.08
C ARG A 212 3.06 9.16 -8.21
N ALA A 213 3.04 8.00 -8.84
CA ALA A 213 3.26 6.72 -8.20
C ALA A 213 4.75 6.57 -7.82
N PHE A 214 5.02 6.23 -6.56
CA PHE A 214 6.37 5.93 -6.11
C PHE A 214 6.36 4.83 -5.06
N ALA A 215 7.50 4.16 -4.94
CA ALA A 215 7.76 3.26 -3.82
C ALA A 215 8.87 3.78 -2.92
N THR A 216 8.86 3.38 -1.65
CA THR A 216 10.00 3.56 -0.75
C THR A 216 10.58 2.22 -0.35
N ILE A 217 11.91 2.11 -0.39
CA ILE A 217 12.66 0.91 -0.01
C ILE A 217 13.60 1.28 1.15
N PRO A 218 13.65 0.48 2.23
CA PRO A 218 14.64 0.67 3.30
C PRO A 218 16.08 0.57 2.76
N THR A 219 16.95 1.54 3.04
CA THR A 219 18.38 1.49 2.61
C THR A 219 19.31 0.84 3.61
N ARG A 220 18.76 0.34 4.72
CA ARG A 220 19.49 -0.33 5.80
C ARG A 220 18.67 -1.56 6.22
N PRO A 221 19.31 -2.56 6.86
CA PRO A 221 18.57 -3.62 7.52
C PRO A 221 17.48 -3.04 8.42
N ALA A 222 16.29 -3.61 8.33
CA ALA A 222 15.13 -3.23 9.11
C ALA A 222 14.69 -4.42 9.96
N VAL A 223 14.23 -4.15 11.18
CA VAL A 223 13.57 -5.17 12.01
C VAL A 223 12.25 -5.50 11.33
N CYS A 224 12.06 -6.77 10.98
CA CYS A 224 10.84 -7.24 10.31
C CYS A 224 9.96 -8.08 11.24
N GLU A 225 10.55 -8.75 12.23
CA GLU A 225 9.85 -9.67 13.11
C GLU A 225 10.51 -9.75 14.50
N VAL A 226 9.68 -9.88 15.53
CA VAL A 226 10.05 -10.26 16.90
C VAL A 226 9.31 -11.55 17.22
N VAL A 227 10.03 -12.58 17.67
CA VAL A 227 9.47 -13.91 17.96
C VAL A 227 9.38 -14.11 19.46
N PHE A 228 8.19 -14.48 19.94
CA PHE A 228 7.97 -15.00 21.29
C PHE A 228 7.94 -16.53 21.25
N ASP A 229 8.74 -17.14 22.11
CA ASP A 229 8.60 -18.55 22.44
C ASP A 229 7.41 -18.71 23.40
N CYS A 230 6.55 -19.71 23.15
CA CYS A 230 5.29 -19.88 23.89
C CYS A 230 4.81 -21.34 23.93
N ALA A 231 3.84 -21.63 24.80
CA ALA A 231 3.19 -22.93 24.91
C ALA A 231 1.92 -23.04 24.04
N ASP A 232 1.13 -21.96 23.94
CA ASP A 232 -0.11 -21.86 23.17
C ASP A 232 -0.02 -20.72 22.13
N VAL A 233 0.42 -21.12 20.93
CA VAL A 233 0.56 -20.26 19.75
C VAL A 233 -0.74 -19.56 19.38
N ALA A 234 -1.89 -20.25 19.47
CA ALA A 234 -3.17 -19.69 19.05
C ALA A 234 -3.67 -18.65 20.06
N LEU A 235 -3.51 -18.91 21.36
CA LEU A 235 -3.85 -17.97 22.42
C LEU A 235 -3.09 -16.65 22.25
N LEU A 236 -1.77 -16.70 22.12
CA LEU A 236 -0.96 -15.49 21.98
C LEU A 236 -1.23 -14.75 20.67
N ALA A 237 -1.36 -15.47 19.55
CA ALA A 237 -1.70 -14.83 18.28
C ALA A 237 -3.06 -14.10 18.34
N ASN A 238 -4.05 -14.67 19.04
CA ASN A 238 -5.34 -14.02 19.24
C ASN A 238 -5.24 -12.81 20.17
N PHE A 239 -4.49 -12.91 21.26
CA PHE A 239 -4.25 -11.81 22.19
C PHE A 239 -3.55 -10.63 21.49
N TRP A 240 -2.42 -10.88 20.84
CA TRP A 240 -1.60 -9.86 20.20
C TRP A 240 -2.28 -9.19 19.00
N ALA A 241 -3.22 -9.88 18.33
CA ALA A 241 -4.05 -9.24 17.32
C ALA A 241 -4.91 -8.10 17.91
N ASN A 242 -5.36 -8.23 19.16
CA ASN A 242 -6.09 -7.15 19.87
C ASN A 242 -5.14 -6.05 20.36
N VAL A 243 -3.89 -6.37 20.69
CA VAL A 243 -2.87 -5.37 21.06
C VAL A 243 -2.57 -4.45 19.89
N LEU A 244 -2.28 -5.01 18.71
CA LEU A 244 -1.78 -4.28 17.54
C LEU A 244 -2.90 -3.76 16.62
N GLY A 245 -4.17 -3.93 16.98
CA GLY A 245 -5.30 -3.64 16.09
C GLY A 245 -5.23 -4.42 14.76
N ALA A 246 -4.53 -5.56 14.77
CA ALA A 246 -4.10 -6.25 13.57
C ALA A 246 -5.21 -7.14 13.00
N SER A 247 -5.59 -6.87 11.75
CA SER A 247 -6.45 -7.76 10.96
C SER A 247 -5.67 -8.90 10.28
N ASP A 248 -4.35 -8.75 10.15
CA ASP A 248 -3.45 -9.69 9.48
C ASP A 248 -2.80 -10.64 10.51
N ARG A 249 -3.60 -11.60 10.98
CA ARG A 249 -3.19 -12.72 11.83
C ARG A 249 -3.17 -14.00 11.00
N GLN A 250 -2.05 -14.72 11.05
CA GLN A 250 -1.87 -16.01 10.36
C GLN A 250 -1.47 -17.09 11.37
N ILE A 251 -2.36 -18.04 11.62
CA ILE A 251 -2.04 -19.27 12.38
C ILE A 251 -1.74 -20.34 11.34
N ARG A 252 -0.46 -20.71 11.18
CA ARG A 252 -0.01 -21.64 10.15
C ARG A 252 -0.07 -23.09 10.63
N SER A 253 0.18 -23.30 11.92
CA SER A 253 0.08 -24.58 12.62
C SER A 253 -0.07 -24.32 14.13
N ASP A 254 -0.13 -25.41 14.90
CA ASP A 254 0.02 -25.37 16.36
C ASP A 254 1.45 -25.00 16.81
N GLU A 255 2.41 -24.96 15.89
CA GLU A 255 3.81 -24.63 16.15
C GLU A 255 4.18 -23.19 15.80
N TRP A 256 3.40 -22.52 14.93
CA TRP A 256 3.76 -21.19 14.43
C TRP A 256 2.56 -20.30 14.07
N ALA A 257 2.58 -19.07 14.57
CA ALA A 257 1.66 -18.02 14.15
C ALA A 257 2.35 -16.66 14.05
N THR A 258 1.78 -15.75 13.26
CA THR A 258 2.24 -14.36 13.13
C THR A 258 1.08 -13.38 13.24
N VAL A 259 1.33 -12.23 13.84
CA VAL A 259 0.44 -11.07 13.91
C VAL A 259 1.22 -9.87 13.40
N ARG A 260 0.77 -9.26 12.32
CA ARG A 260 1.42 -8.07 11.77
C ARG A 260 0.74 -6.81 12.29
N ASP A 261 1.53 -5.87 12.83
CA ASP A 261 1.04 -4.54 13.18
C ASP A 261 0.38 -3.87 11.96
N SER A 262 -0.79 -3.27 12.20
CA SER A 262 -1.62 -2.61 11.19
C SER A 262 -0.96 -1.35 10.61
N ALA A 263 0.09 -0.82 11.24
CA ALA A 263 0.84 0.31 10.72
C ALA A 263 1.51 0.00 9.36
N PRO A 264 1.65 0.99 8.46
CA PRO A 264 2.34 0.86 7.15
C PRO A 264 3.75 0.25 7.18
N HIS A 265 4.44 0.38 8.31
CA HIS A 265 5.76 -0.18 8.59
C HIS A 265 5.76 -1.09 9.82
N GLY A 266 4.58 -1.62 10.16
CA GLY A 266 4.36 -2.45 11.32
C GLY A 266 5.26 -3.69 11.30
N ILE A 267 5.93 -3.92 12.42
CA ILE A 267 6.70 -5.14 12.63
C ILE A 267 5.77 -6.34 12.78
N THR A 268 6.26 -7.53 12.42
CA THR A 268 5.56 -8.77 12.76
C THR A 268 5.90 -9.15 14.19
N VAL A 269 4.89 -9.59 14.95
CA VAL A 269 5.10 -10.37 16.17
C VAL A 269 4.75 -11.83 15.85
N ALA A 270 5.68 -12.74 16.09
CA ALA A 270 5.52 -14.16 15.81
C ALA A 270 5.53 -14.98 17.10
N PHE A 271 4.92 -16.16 17.04
CA PHE A 271 4.76 -17.07 18.17
C PHE A 271 5.25 -18.45 17.74
N GLN A 272 6.32 -18.91 18.38
CA GLN A 272 6.90 -20.22 18.15
C GLN A 272 6.60 -21.11 19.35
N ARG A 273 6.10 -22.32 19.09
CA ARG A 273 5.91 -23.28 20.17
C ARG A 273 7.25 -23.81 20.68
N VAL A 274 7.44 -23.80 22.00
CA VAL A 274 8.56 -24.47 22.67
C VAL A 274 8.05 -25.32 23.85
N PRO A 275 8.72 -26.42 24.20
CA PRO A 275 8.27 -27.28 25.30
C PRO A 275 8.58 -26.73 26.70
N GLU A 276 9.55 -25.82 26.84
CA GLU A 276 9.93 -25.22 28.11
C GLU A 276 9.09 -23.99 28.46
N GLY A 277 8.64 -23.90 29.71
CA GLY A 277 8.00 -22.67 30.23
C GLY A 277 9.02 -21.56 30.49
N LYS A 278 8.54 -20.30 30.52
CA LYS A 278 9.35 -19.13 30.86
C LYS A 278 9.93 -19.23 32.27
N VAL A 279 11.25 -19.10 32.39
CA VAL A 279 11.97 -19.22 33.68
C VAL A 279 12.57 -17.90 34.19
N ALA A 280 12.63 -16.86 33.35
CA ALA A 280 13.17 -15.55 33.67
C ALA A 280 12.50 -14.46 32.84
N LYS A 281 12.70 -13.19 33.22
CA LYS A 281 12.20 -12.02 32.48
C LYS A 281 12.72 -12.00 31.04
N ASN A 282 11.88 -11.53 30.10
CA ASN A 282 12.31 -11.25 28.73
C ASN A 282 13.50 -10.27 28.72
N ARG A 283 14.56 -10.63 27.98
CA ARG A 283 15.76 -9.79 27.82
C ARG A 283 15.64 -8.79 26.68
N VAL A 284 14.45 -8.67 26.12
CA VAL A 284 14.02 -7.70 25.11
C VAL A 284 12.82 -6.97 25.70
N HIS A 285 12.78 -5.65 25.52
CA HIS A 285 11.59 -4.84 25.79
C HIS A 285 10.92 -4.57 24.44
N LEU A 286 9.65 -4.93 24.32
CA LEU A 286 8.81 -4.60 23.18
C LEU A 286 7.88 -3.47 23.58
N ASP A 287 8.11 -2.28 23.01
CA ASP A 287 7.34 -1.09 23.30
C ASP A 287 6.35 -0.82 22.17
N ILE A 288 5.08 -0.67 22.53
CA ILE A 288 3.97 -0.39 21.63
C ILE A 288 3.47 1.02 21.92
N TRP A 289 3.53 1.89 20.92
CA TRP A 289 3.10 3.27 21.08
C TRP A 289 1.57 3.36 21.21
N SER A 290 1.10 4.20 22.14
CA SER A 290 -0.33 4.46 22.38
C SER A 290 -0.59 5.94 22.63
N THR A 291 -1.73 6.43 22.13
CA THR A 291 -2.23 7.78 22.42
C THR A 291 -2.94 7.87 23.77
N ASP A 292 -3.34 6.74 24.36
CA ASP A 292 -4.07 6.64 25.62
C ASP A 292 -3.66 5.37 26.37
N ILE A 293 -2.52 5.44 27.06
CA ILE A 293 -1.98 4.31 27.82
C ILE A 293 -3.01 3.76 28.81
N ALA A 294 -3.78 4.62 29.49
CA ALA A 294 -4.74 4.20 30.50
C ALA A 294 -5.94 3.46 29.88
N GLY A 295 -6.52 4.03 28.82
CA GLY A 295 -7.62 3.43 28.08
C GLY A 295 -7.23 2.11 27.41
N ASP A 296 -6.09 2.07 26.74
CA ASP A 296 -5.58 0.85 26.12
C ASP A 296 -5.21 -0.21 27.17
N THR A 297 -4.60 0.17 28.29
CA THR A 297 -4.35 -0.77 29.41
C THR A 297 -5.64 -1.40 29.89
N ALA A 298 -6.67 -0.57 30.18
CA ALA A 298 -7.96 -1.08 30.63
C ALA A 298 -8.59 -2.04 29.62
N ARG A 299 -8.52 -1.71 28.32
CA ARG A 299 -9.01 -2.55 27.22
C ARG A 299 -8.22 -3.86 27.10
N LEU A 300 -6.90 -3.83 27.19
CA LEU A 300 -6.06 -5.03 27.04
C LEU A 300 -6.20 -5.97 28.24
N VAL A 301 -6.43 -5.45 29.44
CA VAL A 301 -6.74 -6.25 30.62
C VAL A 301 -8.02 -7.07 30.41
N THR A 302 -9.05 -6.53 29.75
CA THR A 302 -10.25 -7.32 29.42
C THR A 302 -9.99 -8.42 28.38
N HIS A 303 -8.84 -8.40 27.70
CA HIS A 303 -8.42 -9.39 26.71
C HIS A 303 -7.36 -10.37 27.25
N GLY A 304 -7.04 -10.31 28.54
CA GLY A 304 -6.12 -11.26 29.19
C GLY A 304 -4.74 -10.70 29.54
N ALA A 305 -4.49 -9.42 29.30
CA ALA A 305 -3.27 -8.78 29.78
C ALA A 305 -3.31 -8.59 31.31
N THR A 306 -2.15 -8.57 31.95
CA THR A 306 -2.02 -8.13 33.35
C THR A 306 -1.11 -6.92 33.43
N ALA A 307 -1.59 -5.81 33.99
CA ALA A 307 -0.77 -4.63 34.24
C ALA A 307 0.22 -4.88 35.39
N VAL A 308 1.49 -4.52 35.18
CA VAL A 308 2.56 -4.67 36.16
C VAL A 308 2.97 -3.29 36.66
N GLY A 309 2.58 -2.98 37.91
CA GLY A 309 2.79 -1.67 38.50
C GLY A 309 1.84 -0.59 37.96
N ALA A 310 2.09 0.66 38.35
CA ALA A 310 1.34 1.82 37.87
C ALA A 310 1.98 2.42 36.61
N ILE A 311 1.24 3.27 35.91
CA ILE A 311 1.78 4.11 34.84
C ILE A 311 2.91 4.97 35.42
N VAL A 312 4.06 4.93 34.76
CA VAL A 312 5.25 5.73 35.11
C VAL A 312 5.41 6.82 34.07
N SER A 313 5.59 8.06 34.52
CA SER A 313 5.80 9.22 33.66
C SER A 313 7.00 10.01 34.14
N ASP A 314 7.89 10.39 33.21
CA ASP A 314 9.02 11.28 33.45
C ASP A 314 9.24 12.25 32.28
N GLU A 315 10.37 12.95 32.24
CA GLU A 315 10.70 13.93 31.19
C GLU A 315 10.88 13.31 29.79
N SER A 316 11.01 11.98 29.69
CA SER A 316 11.23 11.24 28.45
C SER A 316 9.97 10.56 27.91
N GLY A 317 8.83 10.70 28.59
CA GLY A 317 7.55 10.13 28.17
C GLY A 317 6.85 9.36 29.28
N SER A 318 5.86 8.56 28.90
CA SER A 318 5.10 7.70 29.83
C SER A 318 5.10 6.26 29.36
N PHE A 319 5.05 5.31 30.31
CA PHE A 319 4.89 3.90 30.01
C PHE A 319 4.07 3.14 31.06
N GLN A 320 3.42 2.06 30.62
CA GLN A 320 2.82 1.03 31.46
C GLN A 320 3.37 -0.33 31.03
N VAL A 321 3.93 -1.09 31.96
CA VAL A 321 4.31 -2.48 31.70
C VAL A 321 3.07 -3.35 31.80
N LEU A 322 2.88 -4.24 30.82
CA LEU A 322 1.91 -5.32 30.84
C LEU A 322 2.60 -6.66 30.60
N VAL A 323 1.92 -7.73 30.97
CA VAL A 323 2.25 -9.08 30.52
C VAL A 323 1.10 -9.66 29.71
N ASP A 324 1.43 -10.45 28.70
CA ASP A 324 0.47 -11.26 27.94
C ASP A 324 0.03 -12.51 28.74
N PRO A 325 -0.89 -13.34 28.21
CA PRO A 325 -1.38 -14.54 28.90
C PRO A 325 -0.33 -15.59 29.27
N GLU A 326 0.90 -15.51 28.73
CA GLU A 326 2.01 -16.41 29.04
C GLU A 326 3.17 -15.66 29.75
N ASP A 327 2.84 -14.56 30.42
CA ASP A 327 3.77 -13.75 31.20
C ASP A 327 4.87 -13.06 30.37
N ASN A 328 4.74 -12.94 29.04
CA ASN A 328 5.69 -12.18 28.23
C ASN A 328 5.48 -10.68 28.46
N GLU A 329 6.54 -9.98 28.86
CA GLU A 329 6.49 -8.54 29.13
C GLU A 329 6.49 -7.69 27.84
N PHE A 330 5.63 -6.67 27.81
CA PHE A 330 5.64 -5.57 26.82
C PHE A 330 5.20 -4.25 27.48
N CYS A 331 5.46 -3.12 26.84
CA CYS A 331 5.05 -1.81 27.35
C CYS A 331 4.09 -1.12 26.39
N LEU A 332 3.08 -0.44 26.93
CA LEU A 332 2.47 0.69 26.21
C LEU A 332 3.29 1.94 26.53
N VAL A 333 3.66 2.70 25.50
CA VAL A 333 4.48 3.92 25.64
C VAL A 333 3.85 5.11 24.94
N SER A 334 4.13 6.31 25.42
CA SER A 334 3.81 7.56 24.76
C SER A 334 4.96 8.54 24.92
N ASP A 335 5.12 9.43 23.96
CA ASP A 335 6.10 10.52 24.00
C ASP A 335 5.80 11.54 25.12
#